data_AF-A0A924QP78-F1
#
_entry.id   AF-A0A924QP78-F1
#
_cell.length_a   1.000
_cell.length_b   1.000
_cell.length_c   1.000
_cell.angle_alpha   90.00
_cell.angle_beta   90.00
_cell.angle_gamma   90.00
#
_symmetry.space_group_name_H-M   'P 1'
#
loop_
_entity.id
_entity.type
_entity.pdbx_description
1 polymer ?
#
loop_
_entity_poly.entity_id
_entity_poly.type
_entity_poly.pdbx_seq_one_letter_code
_entity_poly.pdbx_strand_id
1 'polypeptide(L)'
;MAAIISSNNSSSIPIANARYNKPFIYLVCAVVALGGVLFGFDLVIISGTVPFFTKFFQLSEANTGWAVGCINLGAALGALIGGKLSEAIGRKKLLLICS
;
A
#
# COMPACT_ATOMS: atom_id res chain seq x y z
N MET A 1 -7.23 -30.53 32.57
CA MET A 1 -7.98 -29.58 33.41
C MET A 1 -7.81 -28.12 32.92
N ALA A 2 -8.04 -27.84 31.64
CA ALA A 2 -8.12 -26.45 31.12
C ALA A 2 -9.01 -26.36 29.86
N ALA A 3 -9.86 -27.37 29.64
CA ALA A 3 -10.78 -27.44 28.50
C ALA A 3 -12.25 -27.20 28.90
N ILE A 4 -12.53 -26.77 30.13
CA ILE A 4 -13.89 -26.60 30.67
C ILE A 4 -13.97 -25.30 31.48
N ILE A 5 -13.92 -24.15 30.81
CA ILE A 5 -14.58 -22.92 31.30
C ILE A 5 -15.11 -22.17 30.08
N SER A 6 -16.44 -22.24 29.90
CA SER A 6 -17.33 -21.15 29.46
C SER A 6 -17.05 -20.53 28.07
N SER A 7 -17.80 -20.79 26.99
CA SER A 7 -19.26 -20.91 26.86
C SER A 7 -20.04 -19.78 27.56
N ASN A 8 -19.82 -18.49 27.21
CA ASN A 8 -20.91 -17.48 27.18
C ASN A 8 -20.58 -16.09 26.59
N ASN A 9 -20.03 -15.99 25.39
CA ASN A 9 -20.26 -14.75 24.62
C ASN A 9 -20.14 -15.00 23.12
N SER A 10 -21.18 -15.60 22.54
CA SER A 10 -21.53 -15.27 21.17
C SER A 10 -22.02 -13.81 21.17
N SER A 11 -21.11 -12.86 21.36
CA SER A 11 -21.35 -11.50 20.92
C SER A 11 -21.44 -11.59 19.41
N SER A 12 -22.64 -11.82 18.91
CA SER A 12 -22.98 -11.62 17.52
C SER A 12 -22.57 -10.20 17.20
N ILE A 13 -21.35 -10.03 16.68
CA ILE A 13 -20.90 -8.77 16.10
C ILE A 13 -22.03 -8.42 15.16
N PRO A 14 -22.77 -7.31 15.39
CA PRO A 14 -23.85 -6.96 14.51
C PRO A 14 -23.20 -6.72 13.16
N ILE A 15 -23.34 -7.68 12.25
CA ILE A 15 -22.95 -7.54 10.86
C ILE A 15 -23.94 -6.52 10.33
N ALA A 16 -23.62 -5.24 10.55
CA ALA A 16 -24.37 -4.15 9.99
C ALA A 16 -24.47 -4.46 8.50
N ASN A 17 -25.69 -4.60 8.00
CA ASN A 17 -25.96 -4.76 6.58
C ASN A 17 -25.59 -3.44 5.91
N ALA A 18 -24.28 -3.22 5.72
CA ALA A 18 -23.75 -2.09 5.01
C ALA A 18 -24.28 -2.23 3.58
N ARG A 19 -25.23 -1.38 3.20
CA ARG A 19 -25.64 -1.25 1.80
C ARG A 19 -24.46 -0.66 1.06
N TYR A 20 -23.63 -1.54 0.54
CA TYR A 20 -22.43 -1.16 -0.15
C TYR A 20 -22.76 -0.87 -1.60
N ASN A 21 -22.32 0.29 -2.08
CA ASN A 21 -22.43 0.59 -3.50
C ASN A 21 -21.44 -0.32 -4.23
N LYS A 22 -21.95 -1.44 -4.77
CA LYS A 22 -21.21 -2.36 -5.66
C LYS A 22 -20.27 -1.62 -6.64
N PRO A 23 -20.73 -0.61 -7.41
CA PRO A 23 -19.84 0.10 -8.34
C PRO A 23 -18.71 0.88 -7.66
N PHE A 24 -18.96 1.44 -6.47
CA PHE A 24 -17.94 2.17 -5.71
C PHE A 24 -16.81 1.25 -5.24
N ILE A 25 -17.14 0.05 -4.75
CA ILE A 25 -16.13 -0.92 -4.34
C ILE A 25 -15.32 -1.42 -5.53
N TYR A 26 -15.95 -1.70 -6.66
CA TYR A 26 -15.22 -2.08 -7.88
C TYR A 26 -14.25 -0.98 -8.32
N LEU A 27 -14.65 0.30 -8.24
CA LEU A 27 -13.75 1.42 -8.55
C LEU A 27 -12.57 1.50 -7.57
N VAL A 28 -12.82 1.41 -6.25
CA VAL A 28 -11.75 1.45 -5.25
C VAL A 28 -10.79 0.28 -5.44
N CYS A 29 -11.30 -0.94 -5.65
CA CYS A 29 -10.46 -2.11 -5.95
C CYS A 29 -9.67 -1.92 -7.25
N ALA A 30 -10.26 -1.36 -8.31
CA ALA A 30 -9.56 -1.09 -9.55
C ALA A 30 -8.42 -0.08 -9.35
N VAL A 31 -8.66 1.01 -8.61
CA VAL A 31 -7.63 2.01 -8.30
C VAL A 31 -6.49 1.40 -7.48
N VAL A 32 -6.80 0.58 -6.47
CA VAL A 32 -5.80 -0.10 -5.65
C VAL A 32 -5.00 -1.12 -6.47
N ALA A 33 -5.67 -1.90 -7.32
CA ALA A 33 -5.03 -2.86 -8.21
C ALA A 33 -4.11 -2.16 -9.23
N LEU A 34 -4.57 -1.06 -9.84
CA LEU A 34 -3.76 -0.24 -10.74
C LEU A 34 -2.55 0.34 -10.01
N GLY A 35 -2.70 0.82 -8.77
CA GLY A 35 -1.58 1.27 -7.96
C GLY A 35 -0.51 0.20 -7.76
N GLY A 36 -0.92 -1.04 -7.45
CA GLY A 36 0.00 -2.18 -7.34
C GLY A 36 0.68 -2.56 -8.66
N VAL A 37 -0.06 -2.50 -9.77
CA VAL A 37 0.49 -2.75 -11.12
C VAL A 37 1.51 -1.66 -11.51
N LEU A 38 1.21 -0.38 -11.29
CA LEU A 38 2.13 0.72 -11.58
C LEU A 38 3.42 0.62 -10.75
N PHE A 39 3.32 0.23 -9.48
CA PHE A 39 4.50 0.02 -8.63
C PHE A 39 5.40 -1.11 -9.16
N GLY A 40 4.81 -2.24 -9.58
CA GLY A 40 5.57 -3.34 -10.19
C GLY A 40 6.19 -2.98 -11.54
N PHE A 41 5.50 -2.15 -12.33
CA PHE A 41 5.97 -1.69 -13.63
C PHE A 41 7.24 -0.84 -13.55
N ASP A 42 7.34 0.03 -12.53
CA ASP A 42 8.54 0.86 -12.28
C ASP A 42 9.79 -0.02 -12.05
N LEU A 43 9.66 -1.06 -11.22
CA LEU A 43 10.73 -2.03 -10.95
C LEU A 43 11.17 -2.81 -12.20
N VAL A 44 10.22 -3.19 -13.06
CA VAL A 44 10.49 -3.91 -14.31
C VAL A 44 11.26 -3.03 -15.30
N ILE A 45 10.85 -1.76 -15.47
CA ILE A 45 11.53 -0.83 -16.37
C ILE A 45 12.96 -0.57 -15.90
N ILE A 46 13.15 -0.32 -14.61
CA ILE A 46 14.47 -0.05 -14.03
C ILE A 46 15.40 -1.24 -14.30
N SER A 47 14.97 -2.46 -13.99
CA SER A 47 15.77 -3.67 -14.26
C SER A 47 16.08 -3.86 -15.75
N GLY A 48 15.19 -3.45 -16.64
CA GLY A 48 15.40 -3.55 -18.09
C GLY A 48 16.37 -2.50 -18.64
N THR A 49 16.51 -1.36 -17.98
CA THR A 49 17.34 -0.23 -18.43
C THR A 49 18.72 -0.17 -17.78
N VAL A 50 18.93 -0.79 -16.62
CA VAL A 50 20.24 -0.93 -15.94
C VAL A 50 21.40 -1.29 -16.89
N PRO A 51 21.34 -2.33 -17.74
CA PRO A 51 22.48 -2.69 -18.61
C PRO A 51 22.79 -1.63 -19.68
N PHE A 52 21.81 -0.81 -20.06
CA PHE A 52 22.01 0.30 -20.98
C PHE A 52 22.74 1.46 -20.28
N PHE A 53 22.35 1.79 -19.05
CA PHE A 53 23.03 2.83 -18.27
C PHE A 53 24.48 2.48 -17.98
N THR A 54 24.78 1.22 -17.63
CA THR A 54 26.16 0.76 -17.40
C THR A 54 27.03 0.90 -18.65
N LYS A 55 26.48 0.63 -19.85
CA LYS A 55 27.20 0.82 -21.13
C LYS A 55 27.39 2.28 -21.52
N PHE A 56 26.39 3.13 -21.34
CA PHE A 56 26.44 4.54 -21.75
C PHE A 56 27.30 5.41 -20.83
N PHE A 57 27.29 5.14 -19.52
CA PHE A 57 27.99 5.96 -18.54
C PHE A 57 29.29 5.34 -17.99
N GLN A 58 29.65 4.10 -18.38
CA GLN A 58 30.80 3.37 -17.82
C GLN A 58 30.79 3.34 -16.28
N LEU A 59 29.59 3.26 -15.69
CA LEU A 59 29.40 3.30 -14.25
C LEU A 59 29.69 1.92 -13.63
N SER A 60 30.46 1.90 -12.54
CA SER A 60 30.66 0.69 -11.72
C SER A 60 29.32 0.15 -11.19
N GLU A 61 29.18 -1.18 -11.11
CA GLU A 61 27.96 -1.86 -10.65
C GLU A 61 27.44 -1.32 -9.31
N ALA A 62 28.36 -0.93 -8.42
CA ALA A 62 28.04 -0.33 -7.14
C ALA A 62 27.25 0.99 -7.30
N ASN A 63 27.64 1.86 -8.22
CA ASN A 63 26.99 3.17 -8.42
C ASN A 63 25.59 3.02 -9.01
N THR A 64 25.40 2.07 -9.93
CA THR A 64 24.08 1.77 -10.49
C THR A 64 23.15 1.19 -9.42
N GLY A 65 23.66 0.31 -8.57
CA GLY A 65 22.93 -0.23 -7.41
C GLY A 65 22.53 0.86 -6.41
N TRP A 66 23.43 1.79 -6.10
CA TRP A 66 23.12 2.95 -5.24
C TRP A 66 22.03 3.84 -5.83
N ALA A 67 22.07 4.12 -7.14
CA ALA A 67 21.06 4.94 -7.81
C ALA A 67 19.65 4.30 -7.74
N VAL A 68 19.55 3.01 -8.06
CA VAL A 68 18.28 2.25 -7.96
C VAL A 68 17.85 2.05 -6.51
N GLY A 69 18.79 1.91 -5.58
CA GLY A 69 18.51 1.81 -4.15
C GLY A 69 17.84 3.08 -3.60
N CYS A 70 18.35 4.26 -3.97
CA CYS A 70 17.80 5.54 -3.51
C CYS A 70 16.35 5.76 -3.97
N ILE A 71 16.00 5.38 -5.21
CA ILE A 71 14.63 5.55 -5.73
C ILE A 71 13.63 4.65 -4.98
N ASN A 72 14.01 3.40 -4.73
CA ASN A 72 13.20 2.45 -3.98
C ASN A 72 13.07 2.83 -2.50
N LEU A 73 14.15 3.32 -1.90
CA LEU A 73 14.14 3.83 -0.52
C LEU A 73 13.22 5.05 -0.40
N GLY A 74 13.25 5.95 -1.37
CA GLY A 74 12.34 7.10 -1.46
C GLY A 74 10.88 6.66 -1.57
N ALA A 75 10.58 5.66 -2.40
CA ALA A 75 9.24 5.09 -2.52
C ALA A 75 8.76 4.44 -1.20
N ALA A 76 9.63 3.71 -0.51
CA ALA A 76 9.32 3.10 0.78
C ALA A 76 9.01 4.15 1.86
N LEU A 77 9.84 5.19 1.96
CA LEU A 77 9.60 6.31 2.88
C LEU A 77 8.32 7.07 2.53
N GLY A 78 8.06 7.30 1.24
CA GLY A 78 6.82 7.92 0.74
C GLY A 78 5.58 7.12 1.12
N ALA A 79 5.62 5.79 1.00
CA ALA A 79 4.52 4.92 1.40
C ALA A 79 4.26 4.96 2.92
N LEU A 80 5.32 4.97 3.74
CA LEU A 80 5.21 5.09 5.20
C LEU A 80 4.59 6.43 5.63
N ILE A 81 5.04 7.53 5.03
CA ILE A 81 4.51 8.87 5.33
C ILE A 81 3.09 9.02 4.80
N GLY A 82 2.83 8.55 3.58
CA GLY A 82 1.52 8.57 2.93
C GLY A 82 0.47 7.78 3.72
N GLY A 83 0.82 6.63 4.27
CA GLY A 83 -0.06 5.85 5.16
C GLY A 83 -0.46 6.64 6.40
N LYS A 84 0.53 7.22 7.11
CA LYS A 84 0.27 8.05 8.31
C LYS A 84 -0.53 9.31 7.99
N LEU A 85 -0.26 9.93 6.84
CA LEU A 85 -0.98 11.12 6.38
C LEU A 85 -2.42 10.80 5.97
N SER A 86 -2.65 9.64 5.35
CA SER A 86 -3.98 9.12 4.99
C SER A 86 -4.84 8.94 6.24
N GLU A 87 -4.29 8.37 7.33
CA GLU A 87 -5.01 8.27 8.60
C GLU A 87 -5.31 9.64 9.22
N ALA A 88 -4.37 10.59 9.17
CA ALA A 88 -4.57 11.93 9.72
C ALA A 88 -5.65 12.74 8.97
N ILE A 89 -5.73 12.60 7.64
CA ILE A 89 -6.72 13.31 6.80
C ILE A 89 -8.09 12.62 6.83
N GLY A 90 -8.13 11.29 6.92
CA GLY A 90 -9.38 10.50 6.96
C GLY A 90 -10.11 10.55 8.31
N ARG A 91 -9.38 10.46 9.44
CA ARG A 91 -10.01 10.42 10.78
C ARG A 91 -10.68 11.74 11.17
N LYS A 92 -10.15 12.89 10.73
CA LYS A 92 -10.73 14.21 11.05
C LYS A 92 -12.08 14.46 10.38
N LYS A 93 -12.29 13.94 9.16
CA LYS A 93 -13.57 14.07 8.44
C LYS A 93 -14.68 13.22 9.08
N LEU A 94 -14.39 12.01 9.55
CA LEU A 94 -15.38 11.20 10.27
C LEU A 94 -15.77 11.82 11.62
N LEU A 95 -14.80 12.39 12.36
CA LEU A 95 -15.08 13.05 13.64
C LEU A 95 -15.91 14.33 13.50
N LEU A 96 -15.71 15.11 12.43
CA LEU A 96 -16.54 16.28 12.11
C LEU A 96 -17.96 15.92 11.63
N ILE A 97 -18.15 14.74 11.03
CA ILE A 97 -19.46 14.29 10.54
C ILE A 97 -20.32 13.69 11.68
N CYS A 98 -19.70 13.11 12.71
CA CYS A 98 -20.40 12.51 13.84
C CYS A 98 -20.79 13.50 14.96
N SER A 99 -20.33 14.75 14.91
CA SER A 99 -20.66 15.78 15.90
C SER A 99 -21.86 16.63 15.51
#